data_AF-Q7V1X8-F1
#
_entry.id   AF-Q7V1X8-F1
#
_cell.length_a   1.000
_cell.length_b   1.000
_cell.length_c   1.000
_cell.angle_alpha   90.00
_cell.angle_beta   90.00
_cell.angle_gamma   90.00
#
_symmetry.space_group_name_H-M   'P 1'
#
loop_
_entity.id
_entity.type
_entity.pdbx_description
1 polymer ?
#
loop_
_entity_poly.entity_id
_entity_poly.type
_entity_poly.pdbx_seq_one_letter_code
_entity_poly.pdbx_strand_id
1 'polypeptide(L)' 'MPQILPAFTSISIYRWDINIREATVVGLVGAGGIGIELDPQIGDLAWAKVSVILLAIVVAVIFSEWITAKIRKAII' A
#
# COMPACT_ATOMS: atom_id res chain seq x y z
N MET A 1 27.77 17.84 6.62
CA MET A 1 26.74 16.79 6.48
C MET A 1 25.47 17.48 6.01
N PRO A 2 24.80 17.06 4.92
CA PRO A 2 23.60 17.75 4.45
C PRO A 2 22.48 17.57 5.46
N GLN A 3 22.10 18.62 6.17
CA GLN A 3 21.04 18.63 7.20
C GLN A 3 19.66 18.21 6.65
N ILE A 4 19.51 18.19 5.32
CA ILE A 4 18.28 17.91 4.56
C ILE A 4 18.05 16.43 4.26
N LEU A 5 19.07 15.57 4.33
CA LEU A 5 18.94 14.13 4.03
C LEU A 5 17.91 13.42 4.93
N PRO A 6 17.88 13.63 6.26
CA PRO A 6 16.88 12.99 7.13
C PRO A 6 15.43 13.42 6.82
N ALA A 7 15.24 14.69 6.46
CA ALA A 7 13.93 15.24 6.10
C ALA A 7 13.45 14.69 4.75
N PHE A 8 14.35 14.63 3.76
CA PHE A 8 14.05 14.06 2.45
C PHE A 8 13.65 12.58 2.55
N THR A 9 14.44 11.76 3.26
CA THR A 9 14.12 10.35 3.48
C THR A 9 12.77 10.15 4.17
N SER A 10 12.46 10.96 5.19
CA SER A 10 11.17 10.90 5.89
C SER A 10 9.99 11.20 4.96
N ILE A 11 10.12 12.22 4.11
CA ILE A 11 9.08 12.61 3.14
C ILE A 11 8.91 11.54 2.06
N SER A 12 10.02 11.00 1.52
CA SER A 12 9.96 9.94 0.50
C SER A 12 9.26 8.69 1.01
N ILE A 13 9.53 8.27 2.25
CA ILE A 13 8.88 7.09 2.86
C ILE A 13 7.41 7.36 3.12
N TYR A 14 7.07 8.54 3.65
CA TYR A 14 5.68 8.92 3.87
C TYR A 14 4.88 8.92 2.56
N ARG A 15 5.46 9.45 1.48
CA ARG A 15 4.83 9.39 0.15
C ARG A 15 4.71 7.96 -0.36
N TRP A 16 5.74 7.12 -0.18
CA TRP A 16 5.68 5.72 -0.60
C TRP A 16 4.55 4.94 0.10
N ASP A 17 4.39 5.13 1.41
CA ASP A 17 3.30 4.51 2.19
C ASP A 17 1.90 4.96 1.69
N ILE A 18 1.74 6.26 1.43
CA ILE A 18 0.49 6.79 0.85
C ILE A 18 0.22 6.18 -0.52
N ASN A 19 1.22 6.12 -1.40
CA ASN A 19 1.03 5.57 -2.75
C ASN A 19 0.61 4.09 -2.72
N ILE A 20 1.10 3.29 -1.77
CA ILE A 20 0.67 1.89 -1.60
C ILE A 20 -0.81 1.80 -1.19
N ARG A 21 -1.23 2.64 -0.23
CA ARG A 21 -2.63 2.69 0.23
C ARG A 21 -3.55 3.19 -0.89
N GLU A 22 -3.15 4.25 -1.59
CA GLU A 22 -3.89 4.82 -2.72
C GLU A 22 -3.99 3.85 -3.90
N ALA A 23 -2.94 3.07 -4.23
CA ALA A 23 -2.98 2.08 -5.31
C ALA A 23 -4.06 1.00 -5.10
N THR A 24 -4.45 0.74 -3.86
CA THR A 24 -5.55 -0.16 -3.54
C THR A 24 -6.91 0.50 -3.82
N VAL A 25 -7.09 1.75 -3.39
CA VAL A 25 -8.33 2.52 -3.57
C VAL A 25 -8.55 2.87 -5.05
N VAL A 26 -7.50 3.29 -5.75
CA VAL A 26 -7.48 3.58 -7.19
C VAL A 26 -7.78 2.31 -8.01
N GLY A 27 -7.33 1.15 -7.52
CA GLY A 27 -7.65 -0.15 -8.11
C GLY A 27 -9.14 -0.47 -8.06
N LEU A 28 -9.81 -0.17 -6.94
CA LEU A 28 -11.26 -0.38 -6.78
C LEU A 28 -12.12 0.46 -7.73
N VAL A 29 -11.67 1.67 -8.07
CA VAL A 29 -12.39 2.57 -9.01
C VAL A 29 -11.99 2.34 -10.47
N GLY A 30 -11.22 1.29 -10.77
CA GLY A 30 -10.83 0.90 -12.13
C GLY A 30 -9.71 1.74 -12.75
N ALA A 31 -9.04 2.61 -11.97
CA ALA A 31 -8.02 3.54 -12.47
C ALA A 31 -6.60 2.95 -12.50
N GLY A 32 -6.41 1.69 -12.10
CA GLY A 32 -5.10 1.01 -12.04
C GLY A 32 -4.75 0.48 -10.65
N GLY A 33 -3.98 -0.60 -10.57
CA GLY A 33 -3.40 -1.08 -9.30
C GLY A 33 -3.92 -2.44 -8.82
N ILE A 34 -3.61 -2.77 -7.57
CA ILE A 34 -3.82 -4.12 -6.98
C ILE A 34 -5.32 -4.43 -6.79
N GLY A 35 -6.16 -3.39 -6.67
CA GLY A 35 -7.60 -3.52 -6.48
C GLY A 35 -8.42 -3.74 -7.77
N ILE A 36 -7.81 -3.68 -8.96
CA ILE A 36 -8.53 -3.88 -10.24
C ILE A 36 -9.18 -5.26 -10.32
N GLU A 37 -8.55 -6.26 -9.70
CA GLU A 37 -9.00 -7.65 -9.68
C GLU A 37 -10.14 -7.90 -8.67
N LEU A 38 -10.75 -6.87 -8.08
CA LEU A 38 -11.90 -7.07 -7.18
C LEU A 38 -13.22 -7.03 -7.94
N ASP A 39 -13.37 -6.07 -8.85
CA ASP A 39 -14.65 -5.81 -9.52
C ASP A 39 -15.12 -6.99 -10.42
N PRO A 40 -14.28 -7.59 -11.27
CA PRO A 40 -14.68 -8.76 -12.08
C PRO A 40 -15.04 -9.97 -11.21
N GLN A 41 -14.31 -10.19 -10.12
CA GLN A 41 -14.42 -11.35 -9.24
C GLN A 41 -15.66 -11.25 -8.34
N ILE A 42 -16.07 -10.02 -7.98
CA ILE A 42 -17.36 -9.75 -7.35
C ILE A 42 -18.51 -10.00 -8.35
N GLY A 43 -18.36 -9.55 -9.60
CA GLY A 43 -19.31 -9.84 -10.67
C GLY A 43 -19.51 -11.34 -10.94
N ASP A 44 -18.41 -12.11 -10.89
CA ASP A 44 -18.41 -13.57 -11.04
C ASP A 44 -18.88 -14.33 -9.77
N LEU A 45 -19.25 -13.62 -8.69
CA LEU A 45 -19.59 -14.19 -7.37
C LEU A 45 -18.49 -15.12 -6.82
N ALA A 46 -17.24 -14.89 -7.22
CA ALA A 46 -16.08 -15.70 -6.88
C ALA A 46 -15.52 -15.30 -5.49
N TRP A 47 -16.31 -15.47 -4.44
CA TRP A 47 -15.99 -15.02 -3.07
C TRP A 47 -14.65 -15.53 -2.52
N ALA A 48 -14.20 -16.71 -2.98
CA ALA A 48 -12.89 -17.25 -2.63
C ALA A 48 -11.73 -16.43 -3.23
N LYS A 49 -11.88 -15.87 -4.43
CA LYS A 49 -10.87 -14.99 -5.04
C LYS A 49 -10.90 -13.61 -4.39
N VAL A 50 -12.09 -13.08 -4.13
CA VAL A 50 -12.29 -11.79 -3.44
C VAL A 50 -11.60 -11.79 -2.08
N SER A 51 -11.77 -12.85 -1.28
CA SER A 51 -11.15 -12.95 0.03
C SER A 51 -9.62 -13.01 -0.03
N VAL A 52 -9.05 -13.73 -1.00
CA VAL A 52 -7.59 -13.78 -1.21
C VAL A 52 -7.04 -12.41 -1.57
N ILE A 53 -7.72 -11.66 -2.44
CA ILE A 53 -7.28 -10.32 -2.83
C ILE A 53 -7.36 -9.34 -1.65
N LEU A 54 -8.45 -9.38 -0.88
CA LEU A 54 -8.57 -8.59 0.36
C LEU A 54 -7.46 -8.93 1.36
N LEU A 55 -7.13 -10.21 1.52
CA LEU A 55 -6.07 -10.64 2.42
C LEU A 55 -4.70 -10.17 1.94
N ALA A 56 -4.43 -10.21 0.63
CA ALA A 56 -3.22 -9.67 0.03
C ALA A 56 -3.08 -8.16 0.28
N ILE A 57 -4.17 -7.39 0.15
CA ILE A 57 -4.21 -5.96 0.46
C ILE A 57 -3.85 -5.72 1.93
N VAL A 58 -4.48 -6.44 2.85
CA VAL A 58 -4.22 -6.31 4.30
C VAL A 58 -2.75 -6.59 4.60
N VAL A 59 -2.19 -7.66 4.04
CA VAL A 59 -0.78 -8.01 4.21
C VAL A 59 0.14 -6.91 3.66
N ALA A 60 -0.16 -6.36 2.48
CA ALA A 60 0.62 -5.29 1.88
C ALA A 60 0.61 -4.01 2.74
N VAL A 61 -0.54 -3.64 3.31
CA VAL A 61 -0.67 -2.48 4.20
C VAL A 61 0.13 -2.70 5.48
N ILE A 62 0.00 -3.86 6.14
CA ILE A 62 0.76 -4.18 7.36
C ILE A 62 2.26 -4.17 7.08
N PHE A 63 2.69 -4.72 5.93
CA PHE A 63 4.08 -4.73 5.52
C PHE A 63 4.62 -3.31 5.29
N SER A 64 3.84 -2.42 4.66
CA SER A 64 4.20 -1.01 4.47
C SER A 64 4.35 -0.27 5.80
N GLU A 65 3.43 -0.49 6.74
CA GLU A 65 3.49 0.10 8.08
C GLU A 65 4.72 -0.41 8.85
N TRP A 66 5.05 -1.70 8.74
CA TRP A 66 6.24 -2.29 9.36
C TRP A 66 7.53 -1.68 8.81
N ILE A 67 7.66 -1.52 7.48
CA ILE A 67 8.82 -0.87 6.85
C ILE A 67 8.94 0.57 7.35
N THR A 68 7.84 1.32 7.34
CA THR A 68 7.81 2.71 7.78
C THR A 68 8.22 2.84 9.25
N ALA A 69 7.74 1.96 10.13
CA ALA A 69 8.12 1.93 11.54
C ALA A 69 9.60 1.57 11.75
N LYS A 70 10.12 0.60 10.98
CA LYS A 70 11.53 0.18 11.04
C LYS A 70 12.47 1.32 10.65
N ILE A 71 12.15 2.04 9.58
CA ILE A 71 12.98 3.15 9.11
C ILE A 71 12.88 4.34 10.05
N ARG A 72 11.68 4.65 10.58
CA ARG A 72 11.53 5.73 11.56
C ARG A 72 12.37 5.50 12.83
N LYS A 73 12.52 4.24 13.28
CA LYS A 73 13.44 3.84 14.36
C LYS A 73 14.93 3.89 14.01
N ALA A 74 15.28 3.95 12.73
CA ALA A 74 16.69 4.04 12.30
C ALA A 74 17.14 5.49 12.12
N ILE A 75 16.20 6.42 11.98
CA ILE A 75 16.45 7.86 11.80
C ILE A 75 16.44 8.61 13.14
N ILE A 76 15.62 8.16 14.10
CA ILE A 76 15.55 8.64 15.49
C ILE A 76 16.49 7.80 16.35
#